data_AF-A0AAW2SL70-F1
#
_entry.id   AF-A0AAW2SL70-F1
#
_cell.length_a   1.000
_cell.length_b   1.000
_cell.length_c   1.000
_cell.angle_alpha   90.00
_cell.angle_beta   90.00
_cell.angle_gamma   90.00
#
_symmetry.space_group_name_H-M   'P 1'
#
loop_
_entity.id
_entity.type
_entity.pdbx_description
1 polymer ?
#
loop_
_entity_poly.entity_id
_entity_poly.type
_entity_poly.pdbx_seq_one_letter_code
_entity_poly.pdbx_strand_id
1 'polypeptide(L)'
;MAPRKSAAAGKDDPCPMLKLIMEKGPLSGQTNDFRPGSRIRIGRVARGNTLAIKDLGISSKHLLIQVEPWSDTGCQRWTITDLGSSNGTFLNGVRLEESEAAVLSDDDVIIIGEQTSIKVKFEVNWAENEVGYRNVRRNTRRRGKNGVLELVVIDEDSELGLGVESENNLGDGVRNEDLGNEGGGLGTVGEGKVRGRRTRGL
;
A
#
# COMPACT_ATOMS: atom_id res chain seq x y z
N MET A 1 31.71 3.83 -34.66
CA MET A 1 30.86 2.90 -33.90
C MET A 1 30.66 3.49 -32.52
N ALA A 2 29.46 3.96 -32.18
CA ALA A 2 29.18 4.50 -30.85
C ALA A 2 28.66 3.39 -29.93
N PRO A 3 29.08 3.32 -28.65
CA PRO A 3 28.44 2.43 -27.69
C PRO A 3 27.02 2.93 -27.42
N ARG A 4 26.03 2.04 -27.53
CA ARG A 4 24.66 2.34 -27.12
C ARG A 4 24.66 2.59 -25.61
N LYS A 5 24.32 3.80 -25.18
CA LYS A 5 24.12 4.11 -23.75
C LYS A 5 23.05 3.16 -23.21
N SER A 6 23.46 2.26 -22.32
CA SER A 6 22.54 1.44 -21.54
C SER A 6 21.53 2.36 -20.84
N ALA A 7 20.25 1.99 -20.88
CA ALA A 7 19.23 2.69 -20.11
C ALA A 7 19.63 2.65 -18.63
N ALA A 8 19.80 3.83 -18.02
CA ALA A 8 20.02 3.90 -16.59
C ALA A 8 18.74 3.43 -15.89
N ALA A 9 18.81 2.30 -15.19
CA ALA A 9 17.74 1.89 -14.30
C ALA A 9 17.50 3.02 -13.30
N GLY A 10 16.28 3.57 -13.31
CA GLY A 10 15.86 4.58 -12.36
C GLY A 10 15.95 4.01 -10.95
N LYS A 11 16.38 4.84 -10.01
CA LYS A 11 16.35 4.47 -8.59
C LYS A 11 14.90 4.33 -8.13
N ASP A 12 14.70 3.47 -7.15
CA ASP A 12 13.45 3.32 -6.39
C ASP A 12 12.30 2.66 -7.17
N ASP A 13 12.49 1.40 -7.60
CA ASP A 13 11.35 0.50 -7.84
C ASP A 13 10.55 0.38 -6.51
N PRO A 14 9.30 0.89 -6.44
CA PRO A 14 8.56 0.87 -5.19
C PRO A 14 8.12 -0.55 -4.88
N CYS A 15 8.64 -1.10 -3.78
CA CYS A 15 8.14 -2.36 -3.23
C CYS A 15 6.62 -2.23 -3.02
N PRO A 16 5.78 -3.16 -3.51
CA PRO A 16 4.32 -3.03 -3.42
C PRO A 16 3.82 -3.12 -1.98
N MET A 17 2.63 -2.60 -1.71
CA MET A 17 1.89 -2.96 -0.50
C MET A 17 1.47 -4.43 -0.57
N LEU A 18 1.63 -5.15 0.54
CA LEU A 18 1.23 -6.54 0.68
C LEU A 18 -0.16 -6.61 1.31
N LYS A 19 -1.10 -7.22 0.59
CA LYS A 19 -2.45 -7.54 1.02
C LYS A 19 -2.55 -9.05 1.27
N LEU A 20 -2.90 -9.44 2.50
CA LEU A 20 -3.11 -10.83 2.91
C LEU A 20 -4.60 -11.09 3.06
N ILE A 21 -5.17 -11.84 2.12
CA ILE A 21 -6.60 -12.21 2.07
C ILE A 21 -6.76 -13.59 2.69
N MET A 22 -7.50 -13.69 3.79
CA MET A 22 -7.76 -14.95 4.49
C MET A 22 -8.86 -15.71 3.74
N GLU A 23 -8.51 -16.67 2.90
CA GLU A 23 -9.50 -17.48 2.17
C GLU A 23 -10.14 -18.53 3.08
N LYS A 24 -9.34 -19.21 3.92
CA LYS A 24 -9.80 -20.29 4.80
C LYS A 24 -9.21 -20.18 6.21
N GLY A 25 -9.80 -20.92 7.15
CA GLY A 25 -9.40 -20.95 8.55
C GLY A 25 -10.15 -19.94 9.43
N PRO A 26 -9.74 -19.77 10.70
CA PRO A 26 -10.49 -19.00 11.71
C PRO A 26 -10.69 -17.51 11.41
N LEU A 27 -9.94 -16.94 10.46
CA LEU A 27 -10.05 -15.54 10.03
C LEU A 27 -10.60 -15.41 8.60
N SER A 28 -11.19 -16.46 8.01
CA SER A 28 -11.72 -16.45 6.64
C SER A 28 -12.61 -15.23 6.36
N GLY A 29 -12.42 -14.59 5.20
CA GLY A 29 -13.05 -13.35 4.78
C GLY A 29 -12.35 -12.07 5.25
N GLN A 30 -11.39 -12.13 6.17
CA GLN A 30 -10.61 -10.97 6.58
C GLN A 30 -9.49 -10.64 5.59
N THR A 31 -9.16 -9.36 5.46
CA THR A 31 -8.05 -8.86 4.64
C THR A 31 -7.16 -7.96 5.50
N ASN A 32 -5.85 -8.08 5.38
CA ASN A 32 -4.87 -7.32 6.17
C ASN A 32 -3.80 -6.72 5.25
N ASP A 33 -3.60 -5.40 5.35
CA ASP A 33 -2.76 -4.64 4.43
C ASP A 33 -1.50 -4.12 5.14
N PHE A 34 -0.35 -4.29 4.49
CA PHE A 34 0.96 -4.01 5.06
C PHE A 34 1.82 -3.18 4.09
N ARG A 35 2.40 -2.09 4.61
CA ARG A 35 3.34 -1.26 3.86
C ARG A 35 4.73 -1.94 3.79
N PRO A 36 5.53 -1.69 2.75
CA PRO A 36 6.94 -2.06 2.71
C PRO A 36 7.68 -1.70 4.00
N GLY A 37 8.64 -2.54 4.39
CA GLY A 37 9.35 -2.42 5.67
C GLY A 37 8.59 -2.96 6.89
N SER A 38 7.33 -3.36 6.76
CA SER A 38 6.61 -4.09 7.82
C SER A 38 7.26 -5.45 8.07
N ARG A 39 7.37 -5.85 9.34
CA ARG A 39 7.79 -7.20 9.76
C ARG A 39 6.57 -7.93 10.32
N ILE A 40 6.03 -8.85 9.54
CA ILE A 40 4.74 -9.49 9.77
C ILE A 40 5.00 -10.89 10.30
N ARG A 41 4.98 -11.05 11.63
CA ARG A 41 5.00 -12.39 12.23
C ARG A 41 3.61 -12.97 12.28
N ILE A 42 3.43 -14.18 11.78
CA ILE A 42 2.17 -14.93 11.85
C ILE A 42 2.38 -16.14 12.77
N GLY A 43 1.41 -16.40 13.65
CA GLY A 43 1.42 -17.54 14.55
C GLY A 43 0.12 -17.66 15.33
N ARG A 44 0.00 -18.68 16.18
CA ARG A 44 -1.26 -18.97 16.89
C ARG A 44 -1.60 -18.05 18.06
N VAL A 45 -0.59 -17.43 18.68
CA VAL A 45 -0.79 -16.55 19.84
C VAL A 45 -0.59 -15.08 19.47
N ALA A 46 -1.30 -14.15 20.13
CA ALA A 46 -1.12 -12.71 19.90
C ALA A 46 0.21 -12.16 20.44
N ARG A 47 0.82 -12.83 21.41
CA ARG A 47 2.04 -12.34 22.06
C ARG A 47 3.26 -12.49 21.14
N GLY A 48 3.68 -11.37 20.53
CA GLY A 48 4.90 -11.26 19.71
C GLY A 48 4.71 -11.48 18.22
N ASN A 49 3.46 -11.72 17.78
CA ASN A 49 3.08 -11.83 16.38
C ASN A 49 2.28 -10.60 15.95
N THR A 50 2.40 -10.25 14.67
CA THR A 50 1.63 -9.18 14.02
C THR A 50 0.21 -9.66 13.69
N LEU A 51 0.08 -10.92 13.29
CA LEU A 51 -1.21 -11.58 13.06
C LEU A 51 -1.31 -12.87 13.88
N ALA A 52 -2.46 -13.05 14.55
CA ALA A 52 -2.71 -14.18 15.44
C ALA A 52 -3.89 -15.02 14.93
N ILE A 53 -3.61 -16.23 14.45
CA ILE A 53 -4.62 -17.13 13.85
C ILE A 53 -4.86 -18.31 14.77
N LYS A 54 -6.07 -18.42 15.34
CA LYS A 54 -6.43 -19.45 16.34
C LYS A 54 -6.74 -20.83 15.73
N ASP A 55 -5.86 -21.33 14.87
CA ASP A 55 -5.90 -22.67 14.24
C ASP A 55 -4.89 -23.58 14.95
N LEU A 56 -5.30 -24.77 15.38
CA LEU A 56 -4.51 -25.65 16.26
C LEU A 56 -3.19 -26.11 15.62
N GLY A 57 -3.17 -26.34 14.29
CA GLY A 57 -1.96 -26.71 13.56
C GLY A 57 -0.94 -25.58 13.42
N ILE A 58 -1.32 -24.34 13.75
CA ILE A 58 -0.40 -23.20 13.67
C ILE A 58 0.47 -23.16 14.94
N SER A 59 1.79 -23.26 14.78
CA SER A 59 2.77 -23.02 15.86
C SER A 59 2.66 -21.60 16.46
N SER A 60 3.02 -21.45 17.74
CA SER A 60 2.91 -20.18 18.47
C SER A 60 3.65 -19.01 17.80
N LYS A 61 4.76 -19.29 17.14
CA LYS A 61 5.38 -18.47 16.10
C LYS A 61 5.52 -19.42 14.91
N HIS A 62 4.97 -19.08 13.75
CA HIS A 62 4.89 -20.01 12.63
C HIS A 62 5.79 -19.55 11.49
N LEU A 63 5.60 -18.31 11.04
CA LEU A 63 6.35 -17.73 9.94
C LEU A 63 6.56 -16.22 10.11
N LEU A 64 7.48 -15.68 9.33
CA LEU A 64 7.77 -14.26 9.19
C LEU A 64 7.64 -13.88 7.71
N ILE A 65 6.89 -12.82 7.43
CA ILE A 65 6.93 -12.13 6.14
C ILE A 65 7.58 -10.76 6.37
N GLN A 66 8.57 -10.42 5.56
CA GLN A 66 9.27 -9.14 5.63
C GLN A 66 9.75 -8.68 4.26
N VAL A 67 10.24 -7.45 4.17
CA VAL A 67 10.89 -6.94 2.96
C VAL A 67 12.40 -7.16 3.07
N GLU A 68 13.00 -7.71 2.01
CA GLU A 68 14.45 -7.94 1.90
C GLU A 68 15.03 -7.28 0.64
N PRO A 69 16.31 -6.83 0.68
CA PRO A 69 17.01 -6.35 -0.51
C PRO A 69 17.25 -7.52 -1.48
N TRP A 70 17.00 -7.29 -2.78
CA TRP A 70 17.19 -8.33 -3.81
C TRP A 70 18.36 -8.06 -4.75
N SER A 71 18.82 -6.82 -4.87
CA SER A 71 19.91 -6.46 -5.78
C SER A 71 20.70 -5.23 -5.32
N ASP A 72 21.91 -5.09 -5.86
CA ASP A 72 22.75 -3.89 -5.72
C ASP A 72 22.09 -2.61 -6.30
N THR A 73 21.03 -2.76 -7.10
CA THR A 73 20.18 -1.66 -7.59
C THR A 73 19.27 -1.07 -6.50
N GLY A 74 19.17 -1.71 -5.32
CA GLY A 74 18.31 -1.27 -4.22
C GLY A 74 16.87 -1.78 -4.29
N CYS A 75 16.54 -2.63 -5.26
CA CYS A 75 15.20 -3.20 -5.41
C CYS A 75 14.84 -4.04 -4.17
N GLN A 76 13.67 -3.78 -3.61
CA GLN A 76 13.12 -4.45 -2.44
C GLN A 76 12.02 -5.42 -2.85
N ARG A 77 11.88 -6.54 -2.13
CA ARG A 77 10.83 -7.53 -2.36
C ARG A 77 10.31 -8.12 -1.07
N TRP A 78 9.09 -8.65 -1.10
CA TRP A 78 8.56 -9.45 0.00
C TRP A 78 9.12 -10.87 -0.03
N THR A 79 9.58 -11.33 1.13
CA THR A 79 9.98 -12.71 1.37
C THR A 79 9.22 -13.30 2.54
N ILE A 80 9.08 -14.63 2.53
CA ILE A 80 8.44 -15.45 3.54
C ILE A 80 9.44 -16.48 4.08
N THR A 81 9.47 -16.63 5.40
CA THR A 81 10.37 -17.55 6.10
C THR A 81 9.58 -18.36 7.12
N ASP A 82 9.61 -19.68 7.01
CA ASP A 82 9.11 -20.56 8.06
C ASP A 82 10.06 -20.52 9.27
N LEU A 83 9.51 -20.41 10.49
CA LEU A 83 10.28 -20.23 11.72
C LEU A 83 10.48 -21.56 12.51
N GLY A 84 10.53 -22.69 11.81
CA GLY A 84 10.55 -24.03 12.41
C GLY A 84 9.16 -24.45 12.89
N SER A 85 8.16 -24.28 12.02
CA SER A 85 6.77 -24.61 12.33
C SER A 85 6.52 -26.11 12.31
N SER A 86 5.64 -26.58 13.19
CA SER A 86 5.48 -28.02 13.47
C SER A 86 4.82 -28.79 12.31
N ASN A 87 3.98 -28.11 11.53
CA ASN A 87 3.32 -28.68 10.34
C ASN A 87 3.99 -28.23 9.02
N GLY A 88 4.93 -27.28 9.08
CA GLY A 88 5.49 -26.60 7.91
C GLY A 88 4.57 -25.52 7.34
N THR A 89 5.20 -24.53 6.67
CA THR A 89 4.54 -23.59 5.77
C THR A 89 4.58 -24.10 4.34
N PHE A 90 3.47 -24.01 3.61
CA PHE A 90 3.41 -24.34 2.18
C PHE A 90 3.09 -23.10 1.35
N LEU A 91 3.83 -22.88 0.27
CA LEU A 91 3.63 -21.81 -0.70
C LEU A 91 3.29 -22.44 -2.05
N ASN A 92 2.11 -22.14 -2.60
CA ASN A 92 1.59 -22.72 -3.84
C ASN A 92 1.60 -24.27 -3.85
N GLY A 93 1.43 -24.88 -2.68
CA GLY A 93 1.47 -26.34 -2.47
C GLY A 93 2.87 -26.94 -2.29
N VAL A 94 3.94 -26.16 -2.44
CA VAL A 94 5.32 -26.58 -2.16
C VAL A 94 5.67 -26.24 -0.71
N ARG A 95 6.19 -27.19 0.07
CA ARG A 95 6.65 -26.91 1.44
C ARG A 95 7.90 -26.03 1.39
N LEU A 96 7.96 -25.00 2.23
CA LEU A 96 9.15 -24.18 2.41
C LEU A 96 10.17 -24.86 3.32
N GLU A 97 11.46 -24.66 3.03
CA GLU A 97 12.54 -25.06 3.92
C GLU A 97 12.58 -24.19 5.18
N GLU A 98 12.92 -24.82 6.31
CA GLU A 98 12.87 -24.17 7.62
C GLU A 98 13.98 -23.12 7.76
N SER A 99 13.61 -21.91 8.19
CA SER A 99 14.49 -20.73 8.29
C SER A 99 15.09 -20.22 6.97
N GLU A 100 14.65 -20.70 5.80
CA GLU A 100 15.02 -20.15 4.49
C GLU A 100 14.00 -19.10 4.00
N ALA A 101 14.48 -18.06 3.30
CA ALA A 101 13.64 -16.97 2.78
C ALA A 101 13.20 -17.24 1.33
N ALA A 102 11.95 -17.66 1.16
CA ALA A 102 11.33 -17.80 -0.16
C ALA A 102 10.73 -16.46 -0.64
N VAL A 103 10.62 -16.30 -1.96
CA VAL A 103 10.07 -15.09 -2.60
C VAL A 103 8.56 -15.15 -2.61
N LEU A 104 7.88 -14.04 -2.29
CA LEU A 104 6.44 -13.91 -2.55
C LEU A 104 6.19 -13.21 -3.90
N SER A 105 5.23 -13.74 -4.65
CA SER A 105 4.68 -13.21 -5.89
C SER A 105 3.21 -12.79 -5.72
N ASP A 106 2.66 -12.04 -6.67
CA ASP A 106 1.22 -11.77 -6.69
C ASP A 106 0.44 -13.07 -6.96
N ASP A 107 -0.79 -13.18 -6.41
CA ASP A 107 -1.65 -14.37 -6.45
C ASP A 107 -1.15 -15.61 -5.68
N ASP A 108 0.04 -15.58 -5.05
CA ASP A 108 0.57 -16.69 -4.24
C ASP A 108 -0.40 -17.14 -3.13
N VAL A 109 -0.48 -18.44 -2.88
CA VAL A 109 -1.31 -19.02 -1.81
C VAL A 109 -0.42 -19.67 -0.74
N ILE A 110 -0.49 -19.14 0.47
CA ILE A 110 0.18 -19.65 1.66
C ILE A 110 -0.80 -20.54 2.43
N ILE A 111 -0.43 -21.80 2.66
CA ILE A 111 -1.21 -22.76 3.46
C ILE A 111 -0.42 -23.08 4.74
N ILE A 112 -1.10 -22.96 5.88
CA ILE A 112 -0.55 -23.22 7.21
C ILE A 112 -1.60 -23.86 8.12
N GLY A 113 -1.14 -24.57 9.15
CA GLY A 113 -2.00 -25.17 10.16
C GLY A 113 -2.80 -26.37 9.65
N GLU A 114 -4.04 -26.50 10.10
CA GLU A 114 -4.95 -27.58 9.65
C GLU A 114 -5.79 -27.17 8.44
N GLN A 115 -6.18 -25.89 8.37
CA GLN A 115 -7.20 -25.43 7.42
C GLN A 115 -7.06 -23.96 7.01
N THR A 116 -5.95 -23.29 7.36
CA THR A 116 -5.75 -21.87 7.06
C THR A 116 -5.11 -21.68 5.69
N SER A 117 -5.77 -20.92 4.81
CA SER A 117 -5.30 -20.54 3.46
C SER A 117 -5.31 -19.03 3.36
N ILE A 118 -4.17 -18.45 2.99
CA ILE A 118 -3.94 -17.01 2.90
C ILE A 118 -3.45 -16.69 1.49
N LYS A 119 -4.20 -15.89 0.76
CA LYS A 119 -3.82 -15.43 -0.57
C LYS A 119 -3.10 -14.09 -0.51
N VAL A 120 -1.99 -14.01 -1.23
CA VAL A 120 -1.14 -12.84 -1.40
C VAL A 120 -1.67 -11.99 -2.55
N LYS A 121 -1.79 -10.69 -2.30
CA LYS A 121 -1.96 -9.68 -3.35
C LYS A 121 -1.00 -8.52 -3.16
N PHE A 122 -0.49 -8.00 -4.27
CA PHE A 122 0.40 -6.85 -4.31
C PHE A 122 -0.30 -5.64 -4.94
N GLU A 123 -0.35 -4.55 -4.18
CA GLU A 123 -0.90 -3.27 -4.63
C GLU A 123 0.23 -2.27 -4.78
N VAL A 124 0.56 -1.95 -6.05
CA VAL A 124 1.54 -0.90 -6.36
C VAL A 124 0.80 0.44 -6.37
N ASN A 125 1.11 1.33 -5.42
CA ASN A 125 0.66 2.72 -5.49
C ASN A 125 1.68 3.56 -6.28
N TRP A 126 1.38 3.84 -7.55
CA TRP A 126 2.26 4.60 -8.44
C TRP A 126 2.23 6.13 -8.16
N ALA A 127 1.37 6.61 -7.25
CA ALA A 127 1.09 8.05 -7.09
C ALA A 127 1.90 8.78 -6.01
N GLU A 128 2.57 8.09 -5.08
CA GLU A 128 3.17 8.74 -3.89
C GLU A 128 4.57 9.34 -4.13
N ASN A 129 5.21 9.07 -5.28
CA ASN A 129 6.58 9.49 -5.59
C ASN A 129 6.72 10.79 -6.44
N GLU A 130 5.63 11.40 -6.93
CA GLU A 130 5.71 12.65 -7.72
C GLU A 130 6.09 13.91 -6.89
N VAL A 131 6.14 13.82 -5.55
CA VAL A 131 6.37 14.98 -4.67
C VAL A 131 7.87 15.34 -4.51
N GLY A 132 8.79 14.50 -5.00
CA GLY A 132 10.23 14.73 -4.88
C GLY A 132 10.88 15.65 -5.93
N TYR A 133 10.39 15.61 -7.18
CA TYR A 133 11.16 16.12 -8.33
C TYR A 133 10.75 17.51 -8.87
N ARG A 134 9.74 18.18 -8.27
CA ARG A 134 9.23 19.48 -8.79
C ARG A 134 9.80 20.75 -8.14
N ASN A 135 10.65 20.66 -7.10
CA ASN A 135 11.11 21.83 -6.34
C ASN A 135 12.63 22.15 -6.39
N VAL A 136 13.23 22.16 -7.59
CA VAL A 136 14.52 22.86 -7.82
C VAL A 136 14.42 23.82 -9.02
N ARG A 137 13.44 24.73 -9.00
CA ARG A 137 13.42 25.91 -9.89
C ARG A 137 13.48 27.22 -9.10
N ARG A 138 14.72 27.60 -8.79
CA ARG A 138 15.25 28.98 -8.71
C ARG A 138 14.40 30.00 -7.92
N ASN A 139 14.79 30.24 -6.68
CA ASN A 139 14.65 31.58 -6.10
C ASN A 139 16.03 32.15 -5.70
N THR A 140 16.81 32.58 -6.70
CA THR A 140 17.92 33.52 -6.46
C THR A 140 17.47 34.91 -6.91
N ARG A 141 17.00 35.72 -5.96
CA ARG A 141 16.71 37.14 -6.19
C ARG A 141 17.67 38.02 -5.39
N ARG A 142 18.68 38.52 -6.10
CA ARG A 142 19.41 39.79 -5.86
C ARG A 142 20.17 39.96 -4.54
N ARG A 143 21.51 39.81 -4.59
CA ARG A 143 22.47 40.88 -4.22
C ARG A 143 23.92 40.44 -4.54
N GLY A 144 24.73 41.31 -5.12
CA GLY A 144 26.19 41.09 -5.23
C GLY A 144 26.77 41.42 -6.60
N LYS A 145 27.64 42.43 -6.64
CA LYS A 145 28.39 42.93 -7.80
C LYS A 145 29.45 41.94 -8.34
N ASN A 146 29.81 42.13 -9.61
CA ASN A 146 31.05 41.75 -10.31
C ASN A 146 31.26 40.27 -10.71
N GLY A 147 31.43 40.01 -12.01
CA GLY A 147 31.90 38.75 -12.59
C GLY A 147 31.40 38.52 -14.03
N VAL A 148 32.31 38.58 -15.01
CA VAL A 148 32.07 38.27 -16.44
C VAL A 148 32.15 36.74 -16.65
N LEU A 149 31.29 36.08 -17.44
CA LEU A 149 31.43 35.66 -18.86
C LEU A 149 30.05 35.05 -19.26
N GLU A 150 29.37 35.42 -20.36
CA GLU A 150 29.57 35.00 -21.77
C GLU A 150 29.49 33.45 -21.95
N LEU A 151 28.36 32.87 -22.41
CA LEU A 151 27.96 32.52 -23.81
C LEU A 151 28.84 31.40 -24.45
N VAL A 152 28.32 30.40 -25.19
CA VAL A 152 26.95 30.01 -25.65
C VAL A 152 26.85 28.46 -25.75
N VAL A 153 25.64 27.88 -25.80
CA VAL A 153 25.26 26.88 -26.84
C VAL A 153 23.75 26.85 -27.06
N ILE A 154 23.36 26.86 -28.34
CA ILE A 154 22.02 26.69 -28.89
C ILE A 154 22.03 25.35 -29.62
N ASP A 155 20.97 24.57 -29.48
CA ASP A 155 20.51 23.59 -30.47
C ASP A 155 18.97 23.70 -30.38
N GLU A 156 18.23 24.20 -31.36
CA GLU A 156 18.26 23.80 -32.78
C GLU A 156 16.84 23.39 -33.18
N ASP A 157 16.38 22.23 -32.70
CA ASP A 157 15.39 21.47 -33.44
C ASP A 157 14.44 20.62 -32.59
N SER A 158 13.22 21.13 -32.38
CA SER A 158 11.98 20.33 -32.41
C SER A 158 10.76 21.27 -32.44
N GLU A 159 10.28 21.57 -33.65
CA GLU A 159 8.94 22.12 -33.84
C GLU A 159 7.88 21.12 -33.35
N LEU A 160 7.01 21.53 -32.42
CA LEU A 160 5.65 21.01 -32.33
C LEU A 160 4.70 22.11 -31.85
N GLY A 161 4.36 23.02 -32.76
CA GLY A 161 3.27 23.96 -32.57
C GLY A 161 1.92 23.25 -32.72
N LEU A 162 1.27 22.93 -31.59
CA LEU A 162 -0.18 22.71 -31.56
C LEU A 162 -0.84 24.05 -31.23
N GLY A 163 -1.65 24.56 -32.15
CA GLY A 163 -2.20 25.92 -32.10
C GLY A 163 -3.63 26.02 -31.59
N VAL A 164 -4.23 27.16 -31.94
CA VAL A 164 -5.67 27.50 -31.82
C VAL A 164 -6.13 27.87 -30.40
N GLU A 165 -5.97 29.16 -30.08
CA GLU A 165 -7.07 30.12 -29.84
C GLU A 165 -8.38 29.54 -29.27
N SER A 166 -8.99 30.10 -28.23
CA SER A 166 -9.44 31.50 -28.24
C SER A 166 -9.88 31.97 -26.85
N GLU A 167 -9.76 33.27 -26.60
CA GLU A 167 -10.42 33.92 -25.47
C GLU A 167 -11.92 34.06 -25.75
N ASN A 168 -12.77 33.99 -24.71
CA ASN A 168 -13.61 35.13 -24.32
C ASN A 168 -14.47 34.83 -23.09
N ASN A 169 -14.47 35.78 -22.15
CA ASN A 169 -15.53 35.94 -21.17
C ASN A 169 -16.85 36.22 -21.87
N LEU A 170 -17.96 35.77 -21.28
CA LEU A 170 -19.12 36.60 -20.94
C LEU A 170 -20.04 35.77 -20.05
N GLY A 171 -20.44 36.33 -18.91
CA GLY A 171 -21.49 35.76 -18.08
C GLY A 171 -22.81 36.49 -18.31
N ASP A 172 -23.92 35.81 -18.06
CA ASP A 172 -25.14 36.47 -17.58
C ASP A 172 -25.90 35.53 -16.64
N GLY A 173 -26.62 36.09 -15.69
CA GLY A 173 -27.37 35.37 -14.68
C GLY A 173 -28.87 35.60 -14.83
N VAL A 174 -29.63 34.54 -15.07
CA VAL A 174 -31.10 34.58 -14.99
C VAL A 174 -31.60 33.51 -14.03
N ARG A 175 -32.66 33.89 -13.29
CA ARG A 175 -33.31 33.17 -12.20
C ARG A 175 -34.28 32.09 -12.71
N ASN A 176 -35.06 31.54 -11.77
CA ASN A 176 -36.28 30.72 -11.93
C ASN A 176 -35.97 29.20 -11.84
N GLU A 177 -36.70 28.34 -11.12
CA GLU A 177 -38.00 28.47 -10.43
C GLU A 177 -38.04 27.80 -9.05
N ASP A 178 -39.01 28.24 -8.25
CA ASP A 178 -39.43 27.72 -6.94
C ASP A 178 -40.61 26.76 -7.13
N LEU A 179 -40.53 25.52 -6.64
CA LEU A 179 -41.69 24.67 -6.36
C LEU A 179 -41.39 23.69 -5.22
N GLY A 180 -42.18 23.79 -4.16
CA GLY A 180 -41.94 23.16 -2.86
C GLY A 180 -42.25 21.66 -2.74
N ASN A 181 -41.96 21.16 -1.54
CA ASN A 181 -42.57 19.95 -1.01
C ASN A 181 -42.82 20.11 0.49
N GLU A 182 -44.08 20.28 0.87
CA GLU A 182 -44.52 20.31 2.26
C GLU A 182 -44.83 18.89 2.81
N GLY A 183 -44.79 18.73 4.13
CA GLY A 183 -45.77 17.86 4.81
C GLY A 183 -45.25 16.61 5.55
N GLY A 184 -45.17 16.72 6.89
CA GLY A 184 -45.36 15.60 7.83
C GLY A 184 -44.09 14.85 8.28
N GLY A 185 -43.94 14.46 9.55
CA GLY A 185 -44.82 14.67 10.70
C GLY A 185 -44.23 14.15 12.03
N LEU A 186 -44.65 14.78 13.12
CA LEU A 186 -44.24 14.62 14.53
C LEU A 186 -44.35 13.20 15.14
N GLY A 187 -43.56 12.91 16.19
CA GLY A 187 -43.76 11.73 17.07
C GLY A 187 -42.51 11.25 17.82
N THR A 188 -42.00 11.95 18.85
CA THR A 188 -42.31 11.82 20.31
C THR A 188 -41.38 10.91 21.14
N VAL A 189 -41.12 11.38 22.36
CA VAL A 189 -40.18 10.91 23.40
C VAL A 189 -40.51 9.50 23.95
N GLY A 190 -39.49 8.78 24.42
CA GLY A 190 -39.65 7.60 25.27
C GLY A 190 -38.45 7.35 26.20
N GLU A 191 -38.54 7.79 27.47
CA GLU A 191 -37.60 7.40 28.53
C GLU A 191 -37.80 5.94 28.96
N GLY A 192 -36.73 5.21 29.32
CA GLY A 192 -36.78 3.77 29.59
C GLY A 192 -35.77 3.28 30.62
N LYS A 193 -35.76 3.87 31.82
CA LYS A 193 -34.82 3.57 32.91
C LYS A 193 -35.29 2.39 33.77
N VAL A 194 -34.64 1.23 33.70
CA VAL A 194 -34.90 0.09 34.62
C VAL A 194 -33.61 -0.43 35.27
N ARG A 195 -33.71 -0.71 36.57
CA ARG A 195 -32.64 -1.26 37.44
C ARG A 195 -32.95 -2.71 37.81
N GLY A 196 -31.95 -3.59 37.83
CA GLY A 196 -31.95 -4.90 38.52
C GLY A 196 -30.50 -5.39 38.59
N ARG A 197 -29.78 -5.46 39.72
CA ARG A 197 -30.02 -6.01 41.08
C ARG A 197 -29.77 -7.53 41.17
N ARG A 198 -28.50 -7.85 41.48
CA ARG A 198 -27.95 -8.98 42.26
C ARG A 198 -28.70 -10.33 42.28
N THR A 199 -27.95 -11.40 42.03
CA THR A 199 -27.79 -12.54 42.98
C THR A 199 -26.38 -13.12 42.88
N ARG A 200 -25.77 -13.46 44.03
CA ARG A 200 -24.65 -14.42 44.10
C ARG A 200 -25.25 -15.83 44.18
N GLY A 201 -24.69 -16.78 43.43
CA GLY A 201 -24.81 -18.21 43.71
C GLY A 201 -23.66 -18.66 44.60
N LEU A 202 -23.89 -19.75 45.36
CA LEU A 202 -22.98 -20.30 46.37
C LEU A 202 -21.78 -21.03 45.76
#